data_AF-A0A7Y0CIA2-F1
#
_entry.id   AF-A0A7Y0CIA2-F1
#
_cell.length_a   1.000
_cell.length_b   1.000
_cell.length_c   1.000
_cell.angle_alpha   90.00
_cell.angle_beta   90.00
_cell.angle_gamma   90.00
#
_symmetry.space_group_name_H-M   'P 1'
#
loop_
_entity.id
_entity.type
_entity.pdbx_description
1 polymer ?
#
loop_
_entity_poly.entity_id
_entity_poly.type
_entity_poly.pdbx_seq_one_letter_code
_entity_poly.pdbx_strand_id
1 'polypeptide(L)'
;MNAREEHESTSSLHLTPRAHSDCGVGCTEALDRLFEYLDSELVEPDADRVRAHLAECQGCLEEFDVEAVVKKIVRRSCQEAAPAELRVRIHERLVSLRVREGTL
;
A
#
# COMPACT_ATOMS: atom_id res chain seq x y z
N MET A 1 12.73 -33.00 31.13
CA MET A 1 13.70 -32.24 30.31
C MET A 1 13.20 -32.30 28.88
N ASN A 2 12.28 -31.41 28.51
CA ASN A 2 11.85 -31.30 27.12
C ASN A 2 12.38 -29.97 26.60
N ALA A 3 13.18 -30.09 25.55
CA ALA A 3 13.88 -28.99 24.91
C ALA A 3 12.86 -28.07 24.24
N ARG A 4 13.03 -26.78 24.55
CA ARG A 4 12.79 -25.61 23.71
C ARG A 4 12.42 -25.93 22.26
N GLU A 5 11.20 -25.56 21.89
CA GLU A 5 10.89 -25.07 20.55
C GLU A 5 10.72 -23.55 20.70
N GLU A 6 11.83 -22.85 20.46
CA GLU A 6 11.86 -21.44 20.11
C GLU A 6 11.41 -21.31 18.64
N HIS A 7 11.24 -20.07 18.14
CA HIS A 7 10.76 -19.66 16.79
C HIS A 7 9.23 -19.45 16.73
N GLU A 8 8.68 -18.24 16.58
CA GLU A 8 9.12 -17.11 15.76
C GLU A 8 8.64 -15.78 16.40
N SER A 9 9.59 -15.06 17.01
CA SER A 9 9.45 -13.63 17.27
C SER A 9 9.70 -12.87 15.97
N THR A 10 8.72 -12.84 15.06
CA THR A 10 8.58 -11.73 14.13
C THR A 10 7.33 -10.98 14.50
N SER A 11 7.54 -10.02 15.40
CA SER A 11 6.67 -8.87 15.62
C SER A 11 6.58 -8.08 14.31
N SER A 12 5.87 -8.62 13.32
CA SER A 12 5.31 -7.81 12.23
C SER A 12 4.26 -6.94 12.88
N LEU A 13 4.50 -5.63 12.88
CA LEU A 13 3.53 -4.62 13.25
C LEU A 13 2.31 -4.80 12.33
N HIS A 14 1.36 -5.63 12.75
CA HIS A 14 0.10 -5.80 12.04
C HIS A 14 -0.71 -4.54 12.32
N LEU A 15 -0.48 -3.52 11.50
CA LEU A 15 -1.28 -2.30 11.45
C LEU A 15 -2.66 -2.66 10.87
N THR A 16 -3.44 -3.52 11.52
CA THR A 16 -4.80 -3.80 11.04
C THR A 16 -5.60 -2.52 11.07
N PRO A 17 -6.16 -2.10 9.92
CA PRO A 17 -7.24 -1.12 9.90
C PRO A 17 -8.34 -1.59 10.85
N ARG A 18 -8.95 -0.66 11.60
CA ARG A 18 -9.90 -1.06 12.62
C ARG A 18 -11.21 -1.49 11.96
N ALA A 19 -11.66 -2.70 12.26
CA ALA A 19 -13.00 -3.11 11.87
C ALA A 19 -14.05 -2.30 12.66
N HIS A 20 -14.90 -1.55 11.95
CA HIS A 20 -16.01 -0.83 12.55
C HIS A 20 -17.18 -1.79 12.88
N SER A 21 -17.97 -1.50 13.92
CA SER A 21 -19.00 -2.42 14.44
C SER A 21 -20.27 -2.54 13.58
N ASP A 22 -20.40 -1.74 12.53
CA ASP A 22 -21.55 -1.70 11.60
C ASP A 22 -21.16 -2.11 10.17
N CYS A 23 -20.21 -3.03 10.05
CA CYS A 23 -19.66 -3.42 8.76
C CYS A 23 -20.36 -4.64 8.16
N GLY A 24 -20.76 -4.52 6.89
CA GLY A 24 -21.43 -5.57 6.13
C GLY A 24 -20.49 -6.57 5.44
N VAL A 25 -21.02 -7.29 4.44
CA VAL A 25 -20.26 -8.27 3.64
C VAL A 25 -19.17 -7.55 2.83
N GLY A 26 -17.95 -8.10 2.80
CA GLY A 26 -16.83 -7.55 2.03
C GLY A 26 -15.92 -6.60 2.82
N CYS A 27 -16.29 -6.20 4.04
CA CYS A 27 -15.48 -5.32 4.88
C CYS A 27 -14.12 -5.90 5.24
N THR A 28 -14.08 -7.17 5.66
CA THR A 28 -12.82 -7.83 6.01
C THR A 28 -11.87 -7.87 4.82
N GLU A 29 -12.36 -8.22 3.64
CA GLU A 29 -11.56 -8.21 2.40
C GLU A 29 -11.05 -6.80 2.08
N ALA A 30 -11.90 -5.78 2.18
CA ALA A 30 -11.51 -4.40 1.91
C ALA A 30 -10.45 -3.87 2.91
N LEU A 31 -10.60 -4.17 4.19
CA LEU A 31 -9.66 -3.75 5.24
C LEU A 31 -8.35 -4.51 5.18
N ASP A 32 -8.38 -5.82 4.92
CA ASP A 32 -7.18 -6.66 4.78
C ASP A 32 -6.30 -6.21 3.59
N ARG A 33 -6.92 -5.66 2.54
CA ARG A 33 -6.25 -5.21 1.31
C ARG A 33 -6.06 -3.68 1.25
N LEU A 34 -6.42 -2.97 2.31
CA LEU A 34 -6.50 -1.50 2.31
C LEU A 34 -5.16 -0.82 2.02
N PHE A 35 -4.06 -1.32 2.60
CA PHE A 35 -2.74 -0.74 2.36
C PHE A 35 -2.25 -0.99 0.95
N GLU A 36 -2.41 -2.20 0.43
CA GLU A 36 -2.07 -2.52 -0.96
C GLU A 36 -2.87 -1.64 -1.93
N TYR A 37 -4.15 -1.37 -1.62
CA TYR A 37 -4.96 -0.41 -2.36
C TYR A 37 -4.39 1.02 -2.27
N LEU A 38 -4.04 1.49 -1.05
CA LEU A 38 -3.44 2.81 -0.82
C LEU A 38 -2.10 2.99 -1.54
N ASP A 39 -1.28 1.93 -1.63
CA ASP A 39 0.01 1.89 -2.31
C ASP A 39 -0.11 1.64 -3.83
N SER A 40 -1.31 1.37 -4.33
CA SER A 40 -1.57 1.02 -5.74
C SER A 40 -0.85 -0.27 -6.16
N GLU A 41 -0.77 -1.23 -5.25
CA GLU A 41 -0.12 -2.54 -5.43
C GLU A 41 -1.12 -3.65 -5.80
N LEU A 42 -2.43 -3.36 -5.76
CA LEU A 42 -3.47 -4.27 -6.23
C LEU A 42 -3.55 -4.31 -7.76
N VAL A 43 -3.85 -5.49 -8.30
CA VAL A 43 -4.28 -5.63 -9.69
C VAL A 43 -5.67 -5.00 -9.86
N GLU A 44 -5.97 -4.49 -11.06
CA GLU A 44 -7.23 -3.76 -11.33
C GLU A 44 -8.51 -4.43 -10.80
N PRO A 45 -8.78 -5.75 -11.01
CA PRO A 45 -10.02 -6.35 -10.52
C PRO A 45 -10.14 -6.33 -8.99
N ASP A 46 -9.03 -6.45 -8.27
CA ASP A 46 -9.03 -6.40 -6.80
C ASP A 46 -9.14 -4.96 -6.31
N ALA A 47 -8.46 -4.02 -6.99
CA ALA A 47 -8.58 -2.59 -6.72
C ALA A 47 -10.02 -2.11 -6.89
N ASP A 48 -10.73 -2.57 -7.92
CA ASP A 48 -12.12 -2.21 -8.17
C ASP A 48 -13.08 -2.76 -7.11
N ARG A 49 -12.82 -3.96 -6.57
CA ARG A 49 -13.60 -4.50 -5.46
C ARG A 49 -13.48 -3.66 -4.20
N VAL A 50 -12.24 -3.32 -3.83
CA VAL A 50 -11.99 -2.43 -2.67
C VAL A 50 -12.62 -1.07 -2.90
N ARG A 51 -12.45 -0.49 -4.09
CA ARG A 51 -13.03 0.81 -4.48
C ARG A 51 -14.56 0.82 -4.39
N ALA A 52 -15.22 -0.22 -4.91
CA ALA A 52 -16.66 -0.36 -4.84
C ALA A 52 -17.14 -0.49 -3.38
N HIS A 53 -16.45 -1.28 -2.57
CA HIS A 53 -16.79 -1.42 -1.16
C HIS A 53 -16.64 -0.10 -0.39
N LEU A 54 -15.55 0.65 -0.59
CA LEU A 54 -15.34 1.96 0.03
C LEU A 54 -16.41 2.99 -0.39
N ALA A 55 -16.99 2.85 -1.58
CA ALA A 55 -18.08 3.73 -2.03
C ALA A 55 -19.43 3.42 -1.36
N GLU A 56 -19.61 2.20 -0.86
CA GLU A 56 -20.87 1.73 -0.27
C GLU A 56 -20.83 1.62 1.26
N CYS A 57 -19.63 1.51 1.85
CA CYS A 57 -19.43 1.34 3.28
C CYS A 57 -18.74 2.56 3.91
N GLN A 58 -19.54 3.40 4.57
CA GLN A 58 -19.05 4.59 5.28
C GLN A 58 -17.98 4.25 6.33
N GLY A 59 -18.14 3.15 7.09
CA GLY A 59 -17.17 2.75 8.10
C GLY A 59 -15.79 2.41 7.51
N CYS A 60 -15.74 1.68 6.40
CA CYS A 60 -14.47 1.39 5.73
C CYS A 60 -13.86 2.64 5.06
N LEU A 61 -14.70 3.56 4.57
CA LEU A 61 -14.23 4.83 4.02
C LEU A 61 -13.57 5.71 5.09
N GLU A 62 -14.14 5.75 6.29
CA GLU A 62 -13.56 6.48 7.43
C GLU A 62 -12.19 5.90 7.83
N GLU A 63 -12.06 4.57 7.86
CA GLU A 63 -10.76 3.91 8.09
C GLU A 63 -9.74 4.22 6.97
N PHE A 64 -10.18 4.19 5.70
CA PHE A 64 -9.35 4.62 4.58
C PHE A 64 -8.82 6.05 4.76
N ASP A 65 -9.68 6.99 5.17
CA ASP A 65 -9.30 8.38 5.37
C ASP A 65 -8.26 8.54 6.47
N VAL A 66 -8.41 7.81 7.58
CA VAL A 66 -7.42 7.77 8.67
C VAL A 66 -6.06 7.30 8.15
N GLU A 67 -6.02 6.15 7.46
CA GLU A 67 -4.77 5.58 6.97
C GLU A 67 -4.13 6.44 5.87
N ALA A 68 -4.92 7.07 5.01
CA ALA A 68 -4.45 8.02 4.01
C ALA A 68 -3.78 9.25 4.66
N VAL A 69 -4.31 9.73 5.79
CA VAL A 69 -3.70 10.82 6.57
C VAL A 69 -2.38 10.36 7.21
N VAL A 70 -2.35 9.16 7.81
CA VAL A 70 -1.12 8.59 8.39
C VAL A 70 -0.02 8.49 7.32
N LYS A 71 -0.35 7.94 6.15
CA LYS A 71 0.58 7.83 5.01
C LYS A 71 1.12 9.20 4.58
N LYS A 72 0.28 10.24 4.54
CA LYS A 72 0.72 11.62 4.26
C LYS A 72 1.69 12.15 5.33
N ILE A 73 1.43 11.89 6.61
CA ILE A 73 2.30 12.32 7.72
C ILE A 73 3.66 11.64 7.64
N VAL A 74 3.69 10.33 7.40
CA VAL A 74 4.93 9.55 7.24
C VAL A 74 5.72 10.10 6.06
N ARG A 75 5.08 10.28 4.90
CA ARG A 75 5.72 10.87 3.72
C ARG A 75 6.26 12.28 3.99
N ARG A 76 5.59 13.09 4.81
CA ARG A 76 6.08 14.43 5.20
C ARG A 76 7.33 14.35 6.06
N SER A 77 7.35 13.42 7.01
CA SER A 77 8.38 13.33 8.04
C SER A 77 9.66 12.64 7.53
N CYS A 78 9.54 11.76 6.53
CA CYS A 78 10.63 10.95 6.00
C CYS A 78 10.99 11.30 4.55
N GLN A 79 11.15 12.59 4.23
CA GLN A 79 11.60 13.03 2.89
C GLN A 79 13.12 13.06 2.81
N GLU A 80 13.71 12.02 2.24
CA GLU A 80 15.11 12.03 1.84
C GLU A 80 15.23 12.39 0.36
N ALA A 81 16.13 13.32 0.05
CA ALA A 81 16.42 13.66 -1.33
C ALA A 81 17.26 12.54 -1.96
N ALA A 82 16.75 11.93 -3.02
CA ALA A 82 17.54 10.99 -3.82
C ALA A 82 18.82 11.69 -4.36
N PRO A 83 19.99 11.01 -4.36
CA PRO A 83 21.22 11.58 -4.92
C PRO A 83 21.03 12.07 -6.36
N ALA A 84 21.66 13.20 -6.71
CA ALA A 84 21.50 13.82 -8.02
C ALA A 84 21.95 12.90 -9.17
N GLU A 85 22.98 12.09 -8.91
CA GLU A 85 23.56 11.13 -9.84
C GLU A 85 22.55 10.03 -10.21
N LEU A 86 21.71 9.62 -9.25
CA LEU A 86 20.66 8.62 -9.50
C LEU A 86 19.61 9.16 -10.48
N ARG A 87 19.21 10.43 -10.32
CA ARG A 87 18.27 11.09 -11.24
C ARG A 87 18.82 11.14 -12.66
N VAL A 88 20.09 11.51 -12.82
CA VAL A 88 20.75 11.56 -14.13
C VAL A 88 20.74 10.17 -14.78
N ARG A 89 21.19 9.14 -14.06
CA ARG A 89 21.23 7.76 -14.55
C ARG A 89 19.84 7.23 -14.96
N ILE A 90 18.80 7.52 -14.17
CA ILE A 90 17.42 7.13 -14.49
C ILE A 90 16.96 7.82 -15.77
N HIS A 91 17.18 9.13 -15.88
CA HIS A 91 16.76 9.90 -17.06
C HIS A 91 17.45 9.40 -18.33
N GLU A 92 18.77 9.19 -18.29
CA GLU A 92 19.53 8.60 -19.40
C GLU A 92 18.97 7.24 -19.83
N ARG A 93 18.66 6.38 -18.85
CA ARG A 93 18.10 5.06 -19.14
C ARG A 93 16.72 5.14 -19.78
N LEU A 94 15.83 5.99 -19.26
CA LEU A 94 14.49 6.20 -19.81
C LEU A 94 14.53 6.73 -21.25
N VAL A 95 15.41 7.70 -21.53
CA VAL A 95 15.61 8.22 -22.90
C VAL A 95 16.10 7.10 -23.82
N SER A 96 17.07 6.29 -23.39
CA SER A 96 17.62 5.21 -24.20
C SER A 96 16.58 4.13 -24.56
N LEU A 97 15.64 3.83 -23.66
CA LEU A 97 14.56 2.88 -23.90
C LEU A 97 13.55 3.44 -24.91
N ARG A 98 13.15 4.71 -24.76
CA ARG A 98 12.23 5.37 -25.68
C ARG A 98 12.76 5.43 -27.12
N VAL A 99 14.06 5.68 -27.31
CA VAL A 99 14.68 5.69 -28.64
C VAL A 99 14.60 4.32 -29.31
N ARG A 100 14.73 3.23 -28.53
CA ARG A 100 14.63 1.86 -29.05
C ARG A 100 13.21 1.50 -29.51
N GLU A 101 12.19 1.97 -28.79
CA GLU A 101 10.79 1.74 -29.16
C GLU A 101 10.35 2.54 -30.39
N GLY A 102 10.92 3.72 -30.62
CA GLY A 102 10.60 4.56 -31.80
C GLY A 102 11.37 4.22 -33.08
N THR A 103 12.28 3.25 -33.04
CA THR A 103 13.07 2.81 -34.21
C THR A 103 12.63 1.43 -34.72
N LEU A 104 11.54 0.88 -34.18
CA LEU A 104 10.89 -0.36 -34.63
C LEU A 104 9.58 -0.04 -35.35
#